data_AF-A0A429N183-F1
#
_entry.id   AF-A0A429N183-F1
#
_cell.length_a   1.000
_cell.length_b   1.000
_cell.length_c   1.000
_cell.angle_alpha   90.00
_cell.angle_beta   90.00
_cell.angle_gamma   90.00
#
_symmetry.space_group_name_H-M   'P 1'
#
loop_
_entity.id
_entity.type
_entity.pdbx_description
1 polymer ?
#
loop_
_entity_poly.entity_id
_entity_poly.type
_entity_poly.pdbx_seq_one_letter_code
_entity_poly.pdbx_strand_id
1 'polypeptide(L)'
;VQVESVLAEVLPRLPGPDGPLLRAAKWALELVPGLAGDWARTPPADSTMAYVGSVDAFGRRLPLRAAAMLLRVLQEADDRAAPPLERLVASWSEAFAERFRARWVPLEHQVEHQSRTVVAAARHARDRAA
;
A
#
# COMPACT_ATOMS: atom_id res chain seq x y z
N VAL A 1 -16.34 -2.46 -7.15
CA VAL A 1 -15.44 -3.62 -7.33
C VAL A 1 -14.22 -3.36 -6.47
N GLN A 2 -14.13 -3.97 -5.29
CA GLN A 2 -12.94 -3.80 -4.45
C GLN A 2 -11.95 -4.89 -4.86
N VAL A 3 -10.68 -4.53 -5.03
CA VAL A 3 -9.58 -5.30 -5.65
C VAL A 3 -9.64 -6.83 -5.49
N GLU A 4 -10.04 -7.36 -4.33
CA GLU A 4 -10.24 -8.79 -4.07
C GLU A 4 -11.20 -9.48 -5.04
N SER A 5 -12.31 -8.84 -5.40
CA SER A 5 -13.26 -9.41 -6.37
C SER A 5 -12.65 -9.49 -7.77
N VAL A 6 -11.85 -8.48 -8.17
CA VAL A 6 -11.11 -8.54 -9.44
C VAL A 6 -10.10 -9.68 -9.39
N LEU A 7 -9.34 -9.77 -8.30
CA LEU A 7 -8.34 -10.81 -8.11
C LEU A 7 -8.97 -12.21 -8.21
N ALA A 8 -10.10 -12.45 -7.53
CA ALA A 8 -10.81 -13.72 -7.60
C ALA A 8 -11.31 -14.05 -9.02
N GLU A 9 -11.76 -13.03 -9.76
CA GLU A 9 -12.23 -13.19 -11.14
C GLU A 9 -11.10 -13.52 -12.12
N VAL A 10 -9.95 -12.85 -12.00
CA VAL A 10 -8.82 -12.97 -12.96
C VAL A 10 -7.92 -14.17 -12.67
N LEU A 11 -7.85 -14.63 -11.42
CA LEU A 11 -6.90 -15.67 -11.00
C LEU A 11 -6.92 -16.93 -11.87
N PRO A 12 -8.09 -17.48 -12.27
CA PRO A 12 -8.14 -18.67 -13.11
C PRO A 12 -7.62 -18.46 -14.55
N ARG A 13 -7.49 -17.21 -15.00
CA ARG A 13 -7.08 -16.86 -16.37
C ARG A 13 -5.62 -16.46 -16.48
N LEU A 14 -4.97 -16.12 -15.37
CA LEU A 14 -3.58 -15.69 -15.37
C LEU A 14 -2.65 -16.88 -15.66
N PRO A 15 -1.73 -16.75 -16.63
CA PRO A 15 -0.87 -17.84 -17.03
C PRO A 15 0.27 -18.06 -16.03
N GLY A 16 0.61 -19.33 -15.80
CA GLY A 16 1.82 -19.72 -15.06
C GLY A 16 1.76 -19.49 -13.54
N PRO A 17 2.89 -19.69 -12.84
CA PRO A 17 2.97 -19.44 -11.41
C PRO A 17 2.87 -17.95 -11.10
N ASP A 18 2.48 -17.61 -9.87
CA ASP A 18 2.40 -16.21 -9.46
C ASP A 18 3.75 -15.50 -9.62
N GLY A 19 3.79 -14.50 -10.50
CA GLY A 19 4.92 -13.57 -10.60
C GLY A 19 5.06 -12.71 -9.34
N PRO A 20 6.18 -11.98 -9.17
CA PRO A 20 6.47 -11.20 -7.97
C PRO A 20 5.39 -10.15 -7.64
N LEU A 21 4.82 -9.49 -8.66
CA LEU A 21 3.75 -8.51 -8.47
C LEU A 21 2.43 -9.15 -8.02
N LEU A 22 2.07 -10.30 -8.59
CA LEU A 22 0.86 -11.03 -8.20
C LEU A 22 0.96 -11.54 -6.76
N ARG A 23 2.11 -12.10 -6.38
CA ARG A 23 2.37 -12.52 -4.99
C ARG A 23 2.29 -11.34 -4.02
N ALA A 24 2.89 -10.19 -4.37
CA ALA A 24 2.85 -9.00 -3.53
C ALA A 24 1.42 -8.42 -3.41
N ALA A 25 0.62 -8.47 -4.48
CA ALA A 25 -0.78 -8.05 -4.45
C ALA A 25 -1.62 -8.95 -3.55
N LYS A 26 -1.49 -10.28 -3.68
CA LYS A 26 -2.16 -11.25 -2.79
C LYS A 26 -1.82 -11.00 -1.32
N TRP A 27 -0.52 -10.93 -1.00
CA TRP A 27 -0.04 -10.68 0.35
C TRP A 27 -0.60 -9.37 0.94
N ALA A 28 -0.60 -8.30 0.15
CA ALA A 28 -1.12 -7.01 0.60
C ALA A 28 -2.62 -7.07 0.92
N LEU A 29 -3.42 -7.82 0.14
CA LEU A 29 -4.86 -7.99 0.38
C LEU A 29 -5.12 -8.89 1.60
N GLU A 30 -4.40 -10.00 1.73
CA GLU A 30 -4.49 -10.92 2.88
C GLU A 30 -4.18 -10.22 4.21
N LEU A 31 -3.32 -9.19 4.19
CA LEU A 31 -2.95 -8.42 5.37
C LEU A 31 -4.08 -7.48 5.86
N VAL A 32 -4.95 -6.99 4.96
CA VAL A 32 -5.92 -5.91 5.26
C VAL A 32 -6.89 -6.28 6.41
N PRO A 33 -7.52 -7.47 6.44
CA PRO A 33 -8.46 -7.81 7.51
C PRO A 33 -7.81 -7.84 8.90
N GLY A 34 -6.56 -8.32 8.99
CA GLY A 34 -5.79 -8.34 10.23
C GLY A 34 -5.51 -6.92 10.75
N LEU A 35 -4.99 -6.06 9.88
CA LEU A 35 -4.72 -4.65 10.18
C LEU A 35 -5.98 -3.90 10.62
N ALA A 36 -7.09 -4.09 9.90
CA ALA A 36 -8.36 -3.47 10.24
C ALA A 36 -8.85 -3.93 11.63
N GLY A 37 -8.68 -5.22 11.94
CA GLY A 37 -8.97 -5.77 13.26
C GLY A 37 -8.10 -5.15 14.35
N ASP A 38 -6.81 -4.97 14.10
CA ASP A 38 -5.89 -4.39 15.07
C ASP A 38 -6.21 -2.93 15.34
N TRP A 39 -6.45 -2.12 14.31
CA TRP A 39 -6.87 -0.73 14.50
C TRP A 39 -8.21 -0.58 15.22
N ALA A 40 -9.13 -1.53 15.03
CA ALA A 40 -10.42 -1.53 15.73
C ALA A 40 -10.28 -1.89 17.22
N ARG A 41 -9.28 -2.68 17.59
CA ARG A 41 -9.09 -3.20 18.96
C ARG A 41 -8.03 -2.46 19.78
N THR A 42 -7.06 -1.83 19.13
CA THR A 42 -5.93 -1.16 19.79
C THR A 42 -6.25 0.31 20.01
N PRO A 43 -6.30 0.80 21.26
CA PRO A 43 -6.34 2.23 21.54
C PRO A 43 -5.12 2.92 20.90
N PRO A 44 -5.25 4.13 20.33
CA PRO A 44 -4.10 4.89 19.85
C PRO A 44 -3.03 5.00 20.93
N ALA A 45 -1.79 4.64 20.61
CA ALA A 45 -0.66 4.72 21.57
C ALA A 45 -0.51 6.13 22.15
N ASP A 46 -0.77 7.13 21.31
CA ASP A 46 -1.05 8.52 21.68
C ASP A 46 -2.16 9.01 20.74
N SER A 47 -3.30 9.49 21.26
CA SER A 47 -4.46 9.97 20.49
C SER A 47 -4.19 11.30 19.75
N THR A 48 -3.02 11.42 19.13
CA THR A 48 -2.59 12.57 18.35
C THR A 48 -3.24 12.52 16.97
N MET A 49 -3.50 13.71 16.42
CA MET A 49 -3.92 13.84 15.02
C MET A 49 -2.89 13.24 14.04
N ALA A 50 -1.61 13.19 14.44
CA ALA A 50 -0.55 12.56 13.66
C ALA A 50 -0.75 11.03 13.55
N TYR A 51 -1.11 10.37 14.65
CA TYR A 51 -1.41 8.93 14.63
C TYR A 51 -2.64 8.63 13.77
N VAL A 52 -3.75 9.35 13.98
CA VAL A 52 -4.99 9.17 13.20
C VAL A 52 -4.73 9.41 11.71
N GLY A 53 -4.01 10.48 11.36
CA GLY A 53 -3.63 10.77 9.98
C GLY A 53 -2.73 9.68 9.35
N SER A 54 -1.84 9.09 10.14
CA SER A 54 -0.98 7.99 9.68
C SER A 54 -1.77 6.71 9.38
N VAL A 55 -2.72 6.36 10.24
CA VAL A 55 -3.63 5.22 10.03
C VAL A 55 -4.47 5.42 8.77
N ASP A 56 -5.07 6.59 8.60
CA ASP A 56 -5.89 6.92 7.41
C ASP A 56 -5.06 6.88 6.11
N ALA A 57 -3.85 7.46 6.12
CA ALA A 57 -2.95 7.40 4.99
C ALA A 57 -2.56 5.95 4.64
N PHE A 58 -2.22 5.14 5.63
CA PHE A 58 -1.82 3.75 5.43
C PHE A 58 -2.99 2.90 4.92
N GLY A 59 -4.17 3.04 5.52
CA GLY A 59 -5.38 2.29 5.17
C GLY A 59 -5.85 2.54 3.73
N ARG A 60 -5.56 3.72 3.17
CA ARG A 60 -5.84 4.03 1.75
C ARG A 60 -4.73 3.58 0.81
N ARG A 61 -3.46 3.70 1.23
CA ARG A 61 -2.30 3.42 0.38
C ARG A 61 -2.12 1.92 0.13
N LEU A 62 -2.41 1.07 1.11
CA LEU A 62 -2.26 -0.38 0.99
C LEU A 62 -3.15 -0.99 -0.12
N PRO A 63 -4.48 -0.79 -0.13
CA PRO A 63 -5.34 -1.32 -1.20
C PRO A 63 -5.04 -0.67 -2.56
N LEU A 64 -4.68 0.61 -2.61
CA LEU A 64 -4.23 1.27 -3.84
C LEU A 64 -2.96 0.61 -4.41
N ARG A 65 -1.99 0.29 -3.57
CA ARG A 65 -0.76 -0.42 -3.99
C ARG A 65 -1.10 -1.81 -4.52
N ALA A 66 -1.98 -2.55 -3.86
CA ALA A 66 -2.43 -3.86 -4.32
C ALA A 66 -3.12 -3.77 -5.69
N ALA A 67 -4.02 -2.80 -5.86
CA ALA A 67 -4.71 -2.52 -7.13
C ALA A 67 -3.71 -2.20 -8.26
N ALA A 68 -2.73 -1.34 -8.01
CA ALA A 68 -1.73 -0.94 -9.00
C ALA A 68 -0.79 -2.09 -9.39
N MET A 69 -0.39 -2.94 -8.43
CA MET A 69 0.40 -4.14 -8.72
C MET A 69 -0.41 -5.14 -9.55
N LEU A 70 -1.69 -5.36 -9.22
CA LEU A 70 -2.58 -6.22 -9.99
C LEU A 70 -2.81 -5.66 -11.40
N LEU A 71 -3.02 -4.35 -11.55
CA LEU A 71 -3.18 -3.69 -12.86
C LEU A 71 -2.00 -3.99 -13.79
N ARG A 72 -0.76 -3.90 -13.29
CA ARG A 72 0.43 -4.23 -14.07
C ARG A 72 0.45 -5.69 -14.54
N VAL A 73 0.05 -6.62 -13.67
CA VAL A 73 -0.08 -8.04 -14.05
C VAL A 73 -1.13 -8.23 -15.14
N LEU A 74 -2.28 -7.55 -15.05
CA LEU A 74 -3.33 -7.64 -16.06
C LEU A 74 -2.92 -7.00 -17.40
N GLN A 75 -2.18 -5.90 -17.37
CA GLN A 75 -1.63 -5.26 -18.57
C GLN A 75 -0.60 -6.15 -19.26
N GLU A 76 0.29 -6.79 -18.50
CA GLU A 76 1.28 -7.74 -19.04
C GLU A 76 0.62 -8.99 -19.64
N ALA A 77 -0.55 -9.39 -19.13
CA ALA A 77 -1.32 -10.54 -19.61
C ALA A 77 -2.40 -10.20 -20.67
N ASP A 78 -2.54 -8.92 -21.06
CA ASP A 78 -3.61 -8.43 -21.93
C ASP A 78 -5.04 -8.86 -21.47
N ASP A 79 -5.29 -8.88 -20.15
CA ASP A 79 -6.58 -9.31 -19.60
C ASP A 79 -7.62 -8.18 -19.67
N ARG A 80 -8.84 -8.54 -20.08
CA ARG A 80 -10.00 -7.64 -20.22
C ARG A 80 -10.40 -6.89 -18.94
N ALA A 81 -9.95 -7.32 -17.77
CA ALA A 81 -10.19 -6.64 -16.51
C ALA A 81 -9.23 -5.47 -16.26
N ALA A 82 -8.21 -5.24 -17.11
CA ALA A 82 -7.27 -4.13 -16.95
C ALA A 82 -7.94 -2.73 -17.03
N PRO A 83 -8.76 -2.38 -18.05
CA PRO A 83 -9.35 -1.05 -18.16
C PRO A 83 -10.24 -0.62 -16.96
N PRO A 84 -11.13 -1.47 -16.41
CA PRO A 84 -11.89 -1.07 -15.22
C PRO A 84 -11.01 -0.93 -13.97
N LEU A 85 -9.96 -1.75 -13.82
CA LEU A 85 -9.03 -1.63 -12.70
C LEU A 85 -8.16 -0.36 -12.81
N GLU A 86 -7.78 0.03 -14.02
CA GLU A 86 -7.07 1.28 -14.30
C GLU A 86 -7.87 2.51 -13.85
N ARG A 87 -9.17 2.59 -14.18
CA ARG A 87 -10.05 3.67 -13.72
C ARG A 87 -10.15 3.72 -12.19
N LEU A 88 -10.17 2.54 -11.54
CA LEU A 88 -10.18 2.47 -10.08
C LEU A 88 -8.88 3.00 -9.48
N VAL A 89 -7.73 2.58 -10.01
CA VAL A 89 -6.40 3.06 -9.57
C VAL A 89 -6.27 4.56 -9.78
N ALA A 90 -6.72 5.09 -10.91
CA ALA A 90 -6.68 6.52 -11.20
C ALA A 90 -7.52 7.31 -10.18
N SER A 91 -8.79 6.95 -9.97
CA SER A 91 -9.67 7.65 -9.03
C SER A 91 -9.18 7.58 -7.58
N TRP A 92 -8.62 6.44 -7.15
CA TRP A 92 -8.04 6.32 -5.82
C TRP A 92 -6.73 7.09 -5.66
N SER A 93 -5.92 7.19 -6.72
CA SER A 93 -4.69 7.98 -6.72
C SER A 93 -5.02 9.48 -6.60
N GLU A 94 -6.02 9.96 -7.34
CA GLU A 94 -6.50 11.34 -7.28
C GLU A 94 -7.05 11.67 -5.88
N ALA A 95 -7.96 10.85 -5.37
CA ALA A 95 -8.52 11.03 -4.03
C ALA A 95 -7.44 11.00 -2.92
N PHE A 96 -6.39 10.18 -3.08
CA PHE A 96 -5.26 10.15 -2.16
C PHE A 96 -4.43 11.44 -2.27
N ALA A 97 -4.14 11.89 -3.48
CA ALA A 97 -3.38 13.12 -3.72
C ALA A 97 -4.08 14.35 -3.14
N GLU A 98 -5.40 14.48 -3.37
CA GLU A 98 -6.22 15.56 -2.84
C GLU A 98 -6.23 15.54 -1.30
N ARG A 99 -6.53 14.39 -0.69
CA ARG A 99 -6.70 14.27 0.76
C ARG A 99 -5.42 14.56 1.53
N PHE A 100 -4.28 14.05 1.06
CA PHE A 100 -3.01 14.16 1.78
C PHE A 100 -2.13 15.29 1.24
N ARG A 101 -2.58 16.02 0.21
CA ARG A 101 -1.75 16.93 -0.58
C ARG A 101 -0.43 16.25 -0.96
N ALA A 102 -0.55 14.98 -1.38
CA ALA A 102 0.60 14.15 -1.61
C ALA A 102 1.41 14.72 -2.77
N ARG A 103 2.70 14.92 -2.54
CA ARG A 103 3.64 15.32 -3.59
C ARG A 103 4.58 14.16 -3.88
N TRP A 104 4.97 14.03 -5.14
CA TRP A 104 6.08 13.16 -5.48
C TRP A 104 7.36 13.69 -4.82
N VAL A 105 8.12 12.78 -4.21
CA VAL A 105 9.44 13.07 -3.65
C VAL A 105 10.45 12.33 -4.53
N PRO A 106 11.49 12.98 -5.07
CA PRO A 106 12.51 12.29 -5.85
C PRO A 106 13.12 11.11 -5.09
N LEU A 107 13.46 10.03 -5.79
CA LEU A 107 13.88 8.77 -5.16
C LEU A 107 15.15 8.97 -4.33
N GLU A 108 16.10 9.74 -4.84
CA GLU A 108 17.32 10.12 -4.17
C GLU A 108 17.05 10.78 -2.81
N HIS A 109 16.06 11.68 -2.74
CA HIS A 109 15.66 12.32 -1.49
C HIS A 109 14.93 11.35 -0.56
N GLN A 110 14.12 10.42 -1.09
CA GLN A 110 13.48 9.38 -0.29
C GLN A 110 14.53 8.47 0.36
N VAL A 111 15.52 8.01 -0.41
CA VAL A 111 16.60 7.15 0.09
C VAL A 111 17.42 7.87 1.15
N GLU A 112 17.86 9.10 0.86
CA GLU A 112 18.62 9.90 1.81
C GLU A 112 17.86 10.10 3.12
N HIS A 113 16.58 10.48 3.06
CA HIS A 113 15.76 10.69 4.23
C HIS A 113 15.57 9.42 5.05
N GLN A 114 15.24 8.30 4.40
CA GLN A 114 15.05 7.01 5.09
C GLN A 114 16.34 6.54 5.75
N SER A 115 17.48 6.62 5.06
CA SER A 115 18.78 6.25 5.62
C SER A 115 19.14 7.11 6.84
N ARG A 116 18.95 8.43 6.76
CA ARG A 116 19.22 9.34 7.89
C ARG A 116 18.33 9.04 9.10
N THR A 117 17.04 8.81 8.86
CA THR A 117 16.08 8.46 9.93
C THR A 117 16.46 7.15 10.60
N VAL A 118 16.80 6.11 9.84
CA VAL A 118 17.21 4.81 10.40
C VAL A 118 18.50 4.94 11.22
N VAL A 119 19.51 5.65 10.72
CA VAL A 119 20.77 5.87 11.45
C VAL A 119 20.54 6.66 12.73
N ALA A 120 19.71 7.71 12.68
CA ALA A 120 19.36 8.50 13.86
C ALA A 120 18.62 7.66 14.91
N ALA A 121 17.62 6.87 14.49
CA ALA A 121 16.87 5.98 15.37
C ALA A 121 17.79 4.92 16.01
N ALA A 122 18.70 4.32 15.24
CA ALA A 122 19.65 3.33 15.74
C ALA A 122 20.62 3.92 16.78
N ARG A 123 21.13 5.14 16.54
CA ARG A 123 21.97 5.86 17.50
C ARG A 123 21.20 6.13 18.80
N HIS A 124 19.99 6.67 18.69
CA HIS A 124 19.16 6.97 19.86
C HIS A 124 18.81 5.71 20.66
N ALA A 125 18.49 4.60 19.99
CA ALA A 125 18.21 3.33 20.64
C ALA A 125 19.42 2.77 21.40
N ARG A 126 20.63 2.89 20.83
CA ARG A 126 21.87 2.49 21.50
C ARG A 126 22.16 3.38 22.71
N ASP A 127 22.02 4.69 22.58
CA ASP A 127 22.33 5.63 23.66
C ASP A 127 21.36 5.49 24.85
N ARG A 128 20.14 4.97 24.64
CA ARG A 128 19.18 4.62 25.72
C ARG A 128 19.44 3.27 26.38
N ALA A 129 20.24 2.41 25.75
CA ALA A 129 20.58 1.07 26.25
C ALA A 129 21.89 1.05 27.05
N ALA A 130 22.68 2.13 26.97
CA ALA A 130 23.89 2.38 27.75
C ALA A 130 23.57 3.18 29.01
#